data_AF-A0A7X6TFC7-F1
#
_entry.id   AF-A0A7X6TFC7-F1
#
_cell.length_a   1.000
_cell.length_b   1.000
_cell.length_c   1.000
_cell.angle_alpha   90.00
_cell.angle_beta   90.00
_cell.angle_gamma   90.00
#
_symmetry.space_group_name_H-M   'P 1'
#
loop_
_entity.id
_entity.type
_entity.pdbx_description
1 polymer ?
#
loop_
_entity_poly.entity_id
_entity_poly.type
_entity_poly.pdbx_seq_one_letter_code
_entity_poly.pdbx_strand_id
1 'polypeptide(L)'
;KKQYKAFSYYHLPDGRVVSLWKHALTSISADGGKTWAEPVQRALGFVNSNAKIWGQSTSDGKFATVYNPSEYRWPLAVSTSKDGLEYTDLMLVHGEITAMRYGGQYKSYGPQYVRGIQEGNGTPPDGKMWLTYSMNKEDIWVASVPVPICSKAAEYAREVFDEMPDGQETALWNTYDLQWASTRIEKDEEGRKSLTLRDKDPFDYAKAEKIFPASAQFTVTAEIRAGQNDHGTLHMEVQNAKGQPSIRISFNEDGRIYSKSGARYSSLGSYEAGKNYTVKLNVDTKMRYYTVQINSGREVGRIFYAPAASLERVVFRTGVPRLHPTPETPADRYTDLPDANAVDPEACFRIYALETAPAPKPDNNQ
;
A
#
# COMPACT_ATOMS: atom_id res chain seq x y z
N LYS A 1 38.08 1.80 18.23
CA LYS A 1 37.16 2.69 17.49
C LYS A 1 35.77 2.05 17.48
N LYS A 2 34.70 2.79 17.78
CA LYS A 2 33.33 2.26 17.68
C LYS A 2 33.01 1.95 16.22
N GLN A 3 32.34 0.83 15.95
CA GLN A 3 32.04 0.36 14.60
C GLN A 3 30.54 0.52 14.31
N TYR A 4 30.14 1.70 13.86
CA TYR A 4 28.77 1.95 13.42
C TYR A 4 28.49 1.28 12.07
N LYS A 5 27.24 0.84 11.84
CA LYS A 5 26.88 -0.04 10.73
C LYS A 5 25.95 0.65 9.73
N ALA A 6 26.20 0.44 8.44
CA ALA A 6 25.36 0.91 7.33
C ALA A 6 25.15 2.43 7.30
N PHE A 7 26.25 3.18 7.26
CA PHE A 7 26.25 4.64 7.16
C PHE A 7 25.42 5.16 5.97
N SER A 8 24.62 6.20 6.22
CA SER A 8 24.06 7.13 5.24
C SER A 8 24.19 8.55 5.75
N TYR A 9 24.13 9.52 4.85
CA TYR A 9 24.11 10.92 5.21
C TYR A 9 23.26 11.74 4.24
N TYR A 10 22.96 12.97 4.66
CA TYR A 10 22.46 14.05 3.82
C TYR A 10 22.99 15.40 4.34
N HIS A 11 22.98 16.43 3.50
CA HIS A 11 23.34 17.78 3.90
C HIS A 11 22.12 18.58 4.36
N LEU A 12 22.27 19.31 5.47
CA LEU A 12 21.32 20.30 5.95
C LEU A 12 21.42 21.60 5.13
N PRO A 13 20.41 22.48 5.20
CA PRO A 13 20.44 23.77 4.50
C PRO A 13 21.64 24.66 4.88
N ASP A 14 22.20 24.48 6.07
CA ASP A 14 23.39 25.19 6.56
C ASP A 14 24.73 24.52 6.20
N GLY A 15 24.69 23.46 5.39
CA GLY A 15 25.87 22.73 4.91
C GLY A 15 26.44 21.70 5.89
N ARG A 16 25.90 21.58 7.11
CA ARG A 16 26.28 20.48 8.02
C ARG A 16 25.79 19.15 7.47
N VAL A 17 26.51 18.07 7.81
CA VAL A 17 26.19 16.72 7.36
C VAL A 17 25.54 15.95 8.51
N VAL A 18 24.33 15.45 8.30
CA VAL A 18 23.68 14.51 9.23
C VAL A 18 24.08 13.09 8.85
N SER A 19 24.40 12.27 9.84
CA SER A 19 24.68 10.84 9.66
C SER A 19 23.61 9.97 10.27
N LEU A 20 23.36 8.83 9.64
CA LEU A 20 22.48 7.79 10.14
C LEU A 20 23.15 6.43 10.01
N TRP A 21 22.96 5.58 11.02
CA TRP A 21 23.37 4.18 11.04
C TRP A 21 22.22 3.30 11.56
N LYS A 22 22.42 1.98 11.57
CA LYS A 22 21.51 1.04 12.25
C LYS A 22 21.17 1.50 13.69
N HIS A 23 19.97 1.17 14.15
CA HIS A 23 19.37 1.63 15.42
C HIS A 23 19.07 3.12 15.48
N ALA A 24 18.93 3.76 14.32
CA ALA A 24 18.84 5.22 14.18
C ALA A 24 19.92 5.96 14.99
N LEU A 25 21.13 5.39 15.09
CA LEU A 25 22.27 6.13 15.63
C LEU A 25 22.55 7.32 14.70
N THR A 26 22.78 8.50 15.28
CA THR A 26 22.95 9.75 14.54
C THR A 26 24.03 10.63 15.14
N SER A 27 24.64 11.46 14.28
CA SER A 27 25.60 12.50 14.63
C SER A 27 25.62 13.55 13.52
N ILE A 28 26.22 14.71 13.81
CA ILE A 28 26.40 15.80 12.86
C ILE A 28 27.90 16.05 12.67
N SER A 29 28.29 16.30 11.42
CA SER A 29 29.61 16.79 11.06
C SER A 29 29.52 18.23 10.54
N ALA A 30 30.43 19.08 11.00
CA ALA A 30 30.57 20.47 10.54
C ALA A 30 31.70 20.65 9.51
N ASP A 31 32.43 19.57 9.17
CA ASP A 31 33.65 19.62 8.34
C ASP A 31 33.61 18.66 7.14
N GLY A 32 32.40 18.34 6.66
CA GLY A 32 32.18 17.47 5.51
C GLY A 32 32.43 15.99 5.78
N GLY A 33 32.25 15.55 7.04
CA GLY A 33 32.37 14.15 7.46
C GLY A 33 33.76 13.73 7.91
N LYS A 34 34.72 14.67 8.07
CA LYS A 34 36.06 14.36 8.59
C LYS A 34 36.04 14.06 10.09
N THR A 35 35.22 14.81 10.84
CA THR A 35 34.94 14.57 12.26
C THR A 35 33.42 14.53 12.51
N TRP A 36 33.03 13.79 13.55
CA TRP A 36 31.64 13.59 13.95
C TRP A 36 31.48 13.98 15.42
N ALA A 37 30.38 14.67 15.74
CA ALA A 37 30.06 15.02 17.11
C ALA A 37 29.86 13.78 17.98
N GLU A 38 30.40 13.82 19.20
CA GLU A 38 30.24 12.78 20.22
C GLU A 38 29.50 13.35 21.45
N PRO A 39 28.73 12.52 22.18
CA PRO A 39 28.52 11.10 21.93
C PRO A 39 27.54 10.82 20.77
N VAL A 40 27.85 9.84 19.92
CA VAL A 40 26.84 9.31 18.97
C VAL A 40 25.79 8.52 19.74
N GLN A 41 24.53 8.94 19.61
CA GLN A 41 23.38 8.37 20.31
C GLN A 41 22.27 7.99 19.34
N ARG A 42 21.28 7.22 19.81
CA ARG A 42 20.07 6.96 19.03
C ARG A 42 19.31 8.27 18.87
N ALA A 43 18.79 8.53 17.68
CA ALA A 43 17.90 9.66 17.43
C ALA A 43 16.67 9.55 18.34
N LEU A 44 16.43 10.57 19.16
CA LEU A 44 15.35 10.55 20.14
C LEU A 44 14.00 10.40 19.44
N GLY A 45 13.12 9.55 19.98
CA GLY A 45 11.79 9.30 19.44
C GLY A 45 11.72 8.32 18.26
N PHE A 46 12.82 8.08 17.54
CA PHE A 46 12.86 7.07 16.48
C PHE A 46 12.79 5.66 17.06
N VAL A 47 11.70 4.95 16.73
CA VAL A 47 11.63 3.50 16.93
C VAL A 47 12.35 2.83 15.75
N ASN A 48 13.58 2.37 15.94
CA ASN A 48 14.32 1.65 14.91
C ASN A 48 15.28 0.63 15.52
N SER A 49 15.47 -0.48 14.82
CA SER A 49 16.32 -1.58 15.25
C SER A 49 17.39 -1.93 14.20
N ASN A 50 17.56 -3.20 13.90
CA ASN A 50 18.71 -3.73 13.14
C ASN A 50 18.60 -3.67 11.61
N ALA A 51 17.45 -3.25 11.07
CA ALA A 51 17.10 -3.39 9.66
C ALA A 51 17.44 -2.15 8.78
N LYS A 52 18.32 -1.28 9.29
CA LYS A 52 18.73 0.02 8.73
C LYS A 52 17.64 1.10 8.87
N ILE A 53 18.09 2.32 8.60
CA ILE A 53 17.31 3.53 8.37
C ILE A 53 17.99 4.24 7.20
N TRP A 54 17.21 4.86 6.34
CA TRP A 54 17.67 5.70 5.24
C TRP A 54 17.15 7.12 5.46
N GLY A 55 17.94 8.14 5.15
CA GLY A 55 17.50 9.52 5.18
C GLY A 55 18.05 10.29 3.98
N GLN A 56 17.27 11.22 3.44
CA GLN A 56 17.65 12.05 2.31
C GLN A 56 16.88 13.38 2.29
N SER A 57 17.39 14.34 1.53
CA SER A 57 16.59 15.47 1.04
C SER A 57 15.60 15.01 -0.03
N THR A 58 14.49 15.73 -0.16
CA THR A 58 13.45 15.53 -1.16
C THR A 58 13.46 16.66 -2.19
N SER A 59 12.89 16.40 -3.37
CA SER A 59 12.89 17.35 -4.49
C SER A 59 12.13 18.66 -4.21
N ASP A 60 11.26 18.68 -3.19
CA ASP A 60 10.56 19.87 -2.69
C ASP A 60 11.34 20.63 -1.61
N GLY A 61 12.63 20.33 -1.41
CA GLY A 61 13.53 21.03 -0.47
C GLY A 61 13.33 20.66 0.99
N LYS A 62 12.62 19.55 1.27
CA LYS A 62 12.42 18.99 2.62
C LYS A 62 13.29 17.75 2.81
N PHE A 63 13.00 16.97 3.84
CA PHE A 63 13.72 15.76 4.19
C PHE A 63 12.77 14.61 4.52
N ALA A 64 13.22 13.40 4.26
CA ALA A 64 12.51 12.18 4.60
C ALA A 64 13.46 11.14 5.20
N THR A 65 12.96 10.36 6.15
CA THR A 65 13.61 9.13 6.62
C THR A 65 12.72 7.94 6.38
N VAL A 66 13.29 6.83 5.89
CA VAL A 66 12.57 5.58 5.61
C VAL A 66 13.20 4.46 6.42
N TYR A 67 12.38 3.73 7.18
CA TYR A 67 12.85 2.74 8.14
C TYR A 67 11.74 1.78 8.56
N ASN A 68 12.10 0.73 9.30
CA ASN A 68 11.14 -0.09 10.02
C ASN A 68 10.87 0.56 11.40
N PRO A 69 9.66 1.07 11.67
CA PRO A 69 9.32 1.74 12.93
C PRO A 69 9.01 0.72 14.04
N SER A 70 9.88 -0.28 14.20
CA SER A 70 9.62 -1.49 14.99
C SER A 70 10.92 -2.21 15.35
N GLU A 71 10.84 -3.08 16.35
CA GLU A 71 11.89 -4.10 16.60
C GLU A 71 11.80 -5.25 15.59
N TYR A 72 10.63 -5.46 14.99
CA TYR A 72 10.44 -6.31 13.82
C TYR A 72 10.81 -5.56 12.54
N ARG A 73 11.01 -6.29 11.43
CA ARG A 73 11.37 -5.68 10.14
C ARG A 73 10.15 -5.35 9.29
N TRP A 74 9.06 -4.95 9.93
CA TRP A 74 7.83 -4.51 9.28
C TRP A 74 7.07 -3.53 10.19
N PRO A 75 6.27 -2.63 9.60
CA PRO A 75 6.23 -2.31 8.16
C PRO A 75 7.50 -1.56 7.71
N LEU A 76 7.59 -1.17 6.43
CA LEU A 76 8.49 -0.10 5.99
C LEU A 76 7.69 1.22 5.97
N ALA A 77 8.19 2.25 6.63
CA ALA A 77 7.51 3.51 6.84
C ALA A 77 8.41 4.71 6.51
N VAL A 78 7.79 5.87 6.27
CA VAL A 78 8.45 7.15 6.02
C VAL A 78 8.02 8.20 7.06
N SER A 79 8.98 9.00 7.50
CA SER A 79 8.77 10.22 8.29
C SER A 79 9.35 11.41 7.55
N THR A 80 8.68 12.55 7.57
CA THR A 80 9.10 13.79 6.91
C THR A 80 9.54 14.85 7.90
N SER A 81 10.44 15.72 7.43
CA SER A 81 10.99 16.83 8.19
C SER A 81 11.15 18.05 7.28
N LYS A 82 10.89 19.24 7.82
CA LYS A 82 11.09 20.51 7.09
C LYS A 82 12.53 20.97 7.10
N ASP A 83 13.30 20.60 8.12
CA ASP A 83 14.64 21.13 8.41
C ASP A 83 15.73 20.06 8.41
N GLY A 84 15.36 18.78 8.30
CA GLY A 84 16.28 17.65 8.35
C GLY A 84 16.68 17.26 9.77
N LEU A 85 16.02 17.78 10.80
CA LEU A 85 16.31 17.52 12.20
C LEU A 85 15.06 17.04 12.96
N GLU A 86 13.96 17.78 12.86
CA GLU A 86 12.70 17.43 13.51
C GLU A 86 11.77 16.70 12.54
N TYR A 87 11.45 15.44 12.85
CA TYR A 87 10.55 14.59 12.06
C TYR A 87 9.20 14.47 12.76
N THR A 88 8.10 14.79 12.05
CA THR A 88 6.80 15.08 12.70
C THR A 88 5.66 14.14 12.34
N ASP A 89 5.88 13.19 11.44
CA ASP A 89 4.86 12.25 10.98
C ASP A 89 5.43 10.84 10.79
N LEU A 90 4.52 9.87 10.56
CA LEU A 90 4.87 8.49 10.24
C LEU A 90 3.80 7.93 9.31
N MET A 91 4.20 7.59 8.09
CA MET A 91 3.33 7.11 7.01
C MET A 91 3.84 5.76 6.47
N LEU A 92 2.94 4.97 5.90
CA LEU A 92 3.28 3.65 5.36
C LEU A 92 3.93 3.78 3.97
N VAL A 93 5.02 3.03 3.74
CA VAL A 93 5.59 2.81 2.39
C VAL A 93 5.27 1.41 1.90
N HIS A 94 5.48 0.40 2.74
CA HIS A 94 5.22 -1.00 2.42
C HIS A 94 4.70 -1.74 3.66
N GLY A 95 3.43 -2.17 3.62
CA GLY A 95 2.77 -2.88 4.72
C GLY A 95 2.55 -4.37 4.50
N GLU A 96 2.73 -4.86 3.27
CA GLU A 96 2.60 -6.28 2.96
C GLU A 96 3.84 -7.07 3.39
N ILE A 97 3.66 -8.38 3.60
CA ILE A 97 4.76 -9.30 3.84
C ILE A 97 4.48 -10.54 2.99
N THR A 98 5.25 -10.72 1.91
CA THR A 98 5.24 -11.95 1.11
C THR A 98 5.59 -13.14 1.99
N ALA A 99 5.03 -14.32 1.72
CA ALA A 99 5.49 -15.51 2.41
C ALA A 99 6.96 -15.78 2.07
N MET A 100 7.81 -16.08 3.06
CA MET A 100 9.20 -16.46 2.79
C MET A 100 9.21 -17.87 2.19
N ARG A 101 9.44 -18.00 0.88
CA ARG A 101 9.30 -19.27 0.17
C ARG A 101 10.44 -20.22 0.52
N TYR A 102 11.68 -19.72 0.55
CA TYR A 102 12.85 -20.55 0.82
C TYR A 102 13.43 -20.28 2.20
N GLY A 103 13.64 -21.33 2.99
CA GLY A 103 14.33 -21.25 4.27
C GLY A 103 15.79 -20.85 4.09
N GLY A 104 16.41 -20.28 5.13
CA GLY A 104 17.83 -19.94 5.05
C GLY A 104 18.36 -19.25 6.29
N GLN A 105 19.66 -19.46 6.54
CA GLN A 105 20.33 -18.90 7.71
C GLN A 105 20.21 -17.36 7.73
N TYR A 106 19.73 -16.83 8.85
CA TYR A 106 19.52 -15.39 9.10
C TYR A 106 18.55 -14.70 8.13
N LYS A 107 17.78 -15.42 7.30
CA LYS A 107 16.62 -14.86 6.62
C LYS A 107 15.56 -14.53 7.67
N SER A 108 14.95 -13.38 7.54
CA SER A 108 14.06 -12.80 8.55
C SER A 108 12.95 -12.07 7.83
N TYR A 109 11.73 -12.15 8.34
CA TYR A 109 10.56 -11.66 7.61
C TYR A 109 10.50 -10.14 7.44
N GLY A 110 9.84 -9.69 6.38
CA GLY A 110 9.41 -8.31 6.18
C GLY A 110 10.28 -7.48 5.21
N PRO A 111 9.78 -6.30 4.79
CA PRO A 111 10.50 -5.35 3.94
C PRO A 111 11.61 -4.66 4.73
N GLN A 112 12.85 -4.80 4.29
CA GLN A 112 14.00 -4.47 5.11
C GLN A 112 15.22 -4.02 4.31
N TYR A 113 16.17 -3.43 5.03
CA TYR A 113 17.48 -3.03 4.49
C TYR A 113 17.41 -1.90 3.47
N VAL A 114 16.42 -1.01 3.64
CA VAL A 114 16.13 0.12 2.76
C VAL A 114 17.36 0.97 2.45
N ARG A 115 17.45 1.39 1.20
CA ARG A 115 18.46 2.32 0.69
C ARG A 115 17.91 3.11 -0.50
N GLY A 116 18.14 4.42 -0.51
CA GLY A 116 17.89 5.29 -1.66
C GLY A 116 19.18 5.70 -2.38
N ILE A 117 19.07 6.77 -3.15
CA ILE A 117 20.16 7.31 -3.96
C ILE A 117 20.94 8.33 -3.14
N GLN A 118 22.25 8.13 -3.02
CA GLN A 118 23.13 9.04 -2.31
C GLN A 118 23.26 10.38 -3.05
N GLU A 119 23.38 11.48 -2.30
CA GLU A 119 23.66 12.79 -2.87
C GLU A 119 24.90 12.74 -3.79
N GLY A 120 24.78 13.34 -4.97
CA GLY A 120 25.80 13.29 -6.03
C GLY A 120 25.72 12.08 -6.96
N ASN A 121 24.96 11.03 -6.62
CA ASN A 121 24.82 9.83 -7.46
C ASN A 121 23.59 9.88 -8.39
N GLY A 122 23.11 11.08 -8.70
CA GLY A 122 22.00 11.34 -9.62
C GLY A 122 20.66 11.64 -8.92
N THR A 123 19.80 12.35 -9.64
CA THR A 123 18.45 12.71 -9.20
C THR A 123 17.46 12.19 -10.23
N PRO A 124 16.53 11.30 -9.84
CA PRO A 124 15.48 10.84 -10.75
C PRO A 124 14.69 12.01 -11.36
N PRO A 125 14.45 12.01 -12.68
CA PRO A 125 13.87 13.17 -13.37
C PRO A 125 12.38 13.40 -13.03
N ASP A 126 11.70 12.40 -12.46
CA ASP A 126 10.31 12.51 -12.02
C ASP A 126 10.16 13.19 -10.64
N GLY A 127 11.27 13.53 -9.99
CA GLY A 127 11.29 14.17 -8.67
C GLY A 127 10.82 13.28 -7.52
N LYS A 128 10.47 12.01 -7.77
CA LYS A 128 10.01 11.10 -6.72
C LYS A 128 11.18 10.61 -5.88
N MET A 129 10.86 10.17 -4.65
CA MET A 129 11.83 9.46 -3.83
C MET A 129 11.82 7.97 -4.21
N TRP A 130 12.94 7.47 -4.71
CA TRP A 130 13.11 6.07 -5.10
C TRP A 130 13.90 5.29 -4.06
N LEU A 131 13.36 4.13 -3.70
CA LEU A 131 13.87 3.29 -2.60
C LEU A 131 14.07 1.87 -3.10
N THR A 132 15.14 1.23 -2.64
CA THR A 132 15.40 -0.20 -2.83
C THR A 132 15.45 -0.90 -1.48
N TYR A 133 14.93 -2.12 -1.42
CA TYR A 133 14.93 -2.94 -0.22
C TYR A 133 14.73 -4.41 -0.60
N SER A 134 14.93 -5.33 0.35
CA SER A 134 14.56 -6.72 0.17
C SER A 134 13.30 -7.05 0.97
N MET A 135 12.46 -7.94 0.49
CA MET A 135 11.45 -8.64 1.27
C MET A 135 12.03 -9.99 1.70
N ASN A 136 12.00 -10.31 2.99
CA ASN A 136 12.47 -11.59 3.55
C ASN A 136 13.96 -11.95 3.28
N LYS A 137 14.75 -11.01 2.72
CA LYS A 137 16.05 -11.28 2.08
C LYS A 137 15.96 -12.32 0.95
N GLU A 138 14.86 -12.30 0.23
CA GLU A 138 14.53 -13.23 -0.85
C GLU A 138 14.20 -12.46 -2.12
N ASP A 139 13.16 -11.62 -2.04
CA ASP A 139 12.72 -10.80 -3.17
C ASP A 139 13.30 -9.39 -3.08
N ILE A 140 13.73 -8.85 -4.21
CA ILE A 140 14.26 -7.47 -4.30
C ILE A 140 13.15 -6.56 -4.80
N TRP A 141 12.97 -5.46 -4.07
CA TRP A 141 11.90 -4.51 -4.28
C TRP A 141 12.43 -3.11 -4.56
N VAL A 142 11.65 -2.38 -5.35
CA VAL A 142 11.79 -0.95 -5.58
C VAL A 142 10.46 -0.28 -5.24
N ALA A 143 10.50 0.87 -4.58
CA ALA A 143 9.32 1.72 -4.38
C ALA A 143 9.60 3.15 -4.86
N SER A 144 8.63 3.73 -5.55
CA SER A 144 8.58 5.17 -5.83
C SER A 144 7.59 5.83 -4.88
N VAL A 145 8.03 6.84 -4.14
CA VAL A 145 7.19 7.64 -3.24
C VAL A 145 7.04 9.04 -3.85
N PRO A 146 5.81 9.53 -4.10
CA PRO A 146 5.60 10.85 -4.69
C PRO A 146 6.11 11.95 -3.75
N VAL A 147 6.64 13.03 -4.33
CA VAL A 147 7.05 14.24 -3.62
C VAL A 147 6.25 15.41 -4.21
N PRO A 148 5.55 16.23 -3.40
CA PRO A 148 5.51 16.20 -1.93
C PRO A 148 4.81 14.96 -1.37
N ILE A 149 5.33 14.45 -0.25
CA ILE A 149 4.77 13.28 0.44
C ILE A 149 3.52 13.73 1.24
N CYS A 150 2.39 13.07 1.01
CA CYS A 150 1.10 13.40 1.61
C CYS A 150 0.39 12.16 2.16
N SER A 151 -0.24 12.27 3.33
CA SER A 151 -1.04 11.20 3.95
C SER A 151 -2.54 11.28 3.65
N LYS A 152 -3.00 12.39 3.05
CA LYS A 152 -4.43 12.67 2.83
C LYS A 152 -4.71 12.96 1.37
N ALA A 153 -5.82 12.45 0.88
CA ALA A 153 -6.38 12.87 -0.39
C ALA A 153 -7.10 14.22 -0.22
N ALA A 154 -6.91 15.12 -1.18
CA ALA A 154 -7.58 16.42 -1.19
C ALA A 154 -9.03 16.32 -1.72
N GLU A 155 -9.29 15.36 -2.62
CA GLU A 155 -10.54 15.26 -3.37
C GLU A 155 -11.05 13.83 -3.39
N TYR A 156 -12.37 13.70 -3.57
CA TYR A 156 -12.97 12.42 -3.86
C TYR A 156 -12.48 11.88 -5.22
N ALA A 157 -12.50 10.56 -5.38
CA ALA A 157 -11.98 9.90 -6.57
C ALA A 157 -12.94 10.04 -7.75
N ARG A 158 -12.42 10.34 -8.93
CA ARG A 158 -13.13 10.25 -10.21
C ARG A 158 -12.18 9.66 -11.25
N GLU A 159 -11.96 8.37 -11.13
CA GLU A 159 -11.00 7.62 -11.92
C GLU A 159 -11.77 6.95 -13.06
N VAL A 160 -11.68 7.49 -14.26
CA VAL A 160 -12.14 6.82 -15.49
C VAL A 160 -10.90 6.63 -16.34
N PHE A 161 -10.28 5.45 -16.25
CA PHE A 161 -8.92 5.26 -16.74
C PHE A 161 -8.77 5.55 -18.23
N ASP A 162 -9.81 5.28 -19.02
CA ASP A 162 -9.84 5.54 -20.46
C ASP A 162 -9.84 7.04 -20.83
N GLU A 163 -10.31 7.90 -19.92
CA GLU A 163 -10.31 9.36 -20.10
C GLU A 163 -9.03 10.03 -19.59
N MET A 164 -8.18 9.30 -18.86
CA MET A 164 -6.97 9.85 -18.25
C MET A 164 -5.82 9.94 -19.25
N PRO A 165 -4.88 10.90 -19.10
CA PRO A 165 -3.66 10.93 -19.90
C PRO A 165 -2.76 9.71 -19.63
N ASP A 166 -2.10 9.22 -20.67
CA ASP A 166 -1.15 8.10 -20.55
C ASP A 166 -0.02 8.42 -19.55
N GLY A 167 0.23 7.51 -18.63
CA GLY A 167 1.25 7.63 -17.58
C GLY A 167 0.81 8.38 -16.33
N GLN A 168 -0.40 8.93 -16.29
CA GLN A 168 -0.94 9.67 -15.14
C GLN A 168 -1.98 8.87 -14.34
N GLU A 169 -2.41 7.73 -14.86
CA GLU A 169 -3.53 6.95 -14.32
C GLU A 169 -3.32 6.49 -12.88
N THR A 170 -2.07 6.19 -12.51
CA THR A 170 -1.71 5.70 -11.18
C THR A 170 -1.01 6.75 -10.32
N ALA A 171 -0.94 8.02 -10.76
CA ALA A 171 -0.21 9.08 -10.05
C ALA A 171 -0.70 9.29 -8.60
N LEU A 172 -2.00 9.07 -8.37
CA LEU A 172 -2.67 9.19 -7.07
C LEU A 172 -3.22 7.84 -6.58
N TRP A 173 -2.60 6.73 -6.98
CA TRP A 173 -2.90 5.38 -6.53
C TRP A 173 -1.71 4.80 -5.76
N ASN A 174 -1.99 4.03 -4.71
CA ASN A 174 -0.98 3.21 -4.06
C ASN A 174 -1.05 1.82 -4.68
N THR A 175 0.03 1.37 -5.32
CA THR A 175 0.07 0.09 -6.03
C THR A 175 1.09 -0.85 -5.42
N TYR A 176 0.72 -2.12 -5.32
CA TYR A 176 1.57 -3.25 -5.00
C TYR A 176 1.65 -4.11 -6.26
N ASP A 177 2.75 -3.94 -7.02
CA ASP A 177 2.96 -4.55 -8.34
C ASP A 177 4.06 -5.61 -8.25
N LEU A 178 3.68 -6.88 -8.43
CA LEU A 178 4.58 -8.01 -8.41
C LEU A 178 4.83 -8.56 -9.81
N GLN A 179 5.86 -9.39 -9.95
CA GLN A 179 6.12 -10.09 -11.20
C GLN A 179 5.05 -11.14 -11.54
N TRP A 180 4.53 -11.85 -10.53
CA TRP A 180 3.49 -12.87 -10.70
C TRP A 180 2.11 -12.43 -10.21
N ALA A 181 2.01 -11.24 -9.63
CA ALA A 181 0.72 -10.63 -9.30
C ALA A 181 0.75 -9.10 -9.53
N SER A 182 0.54 -8.70 -10.79
CA SER A 182 0.78 -7.32 -11.23
C SER A 182 -0.42 -6.40 -11.02
N THR A 183 -0.16 -5.12 -10.80
CA THR A 183 -1.13 -4.03 -10.71
C THR A 183 -0.75 -2.93 -11.71
N ARG A 184 -1.31 -2.96 -12.94
CA ARG A 184 -0.85 -2.13 -14.06
C ARG A 184 -1.98 -1.56 -14.90
N ILE A 185 -1.71 -0.46 -15.60
CA ILE A 185 -2.61 0.02 -16.65
C ILE A 185 -2.41 -0.85 -17.88
N GLU A 186 -3.50 -1.46 -18.35
CA GLU A 186 -3.54 -2.22 -19.59
C GLU A 186 -4.71 -1.73 -20.44
N LYS A 187 -4.65 -2.02 -21.73
CA LYS A 187 -5.80 -1.91 -22.63
C LYS A 187 -6.45 -3.28 -22.78
N ASP A 188 -7.77 -3.30 -22.90
CA ASP A 188 -8.49 -4.52 -23.27
C ASP A 188 -8.52 -4.72 -24.79
N GLU A 189 -9.28 -5.71 -25.24
CA GLU A 189 -9.40 -6.06 -26.66
C GLU A 189 -10.03 -4.93 -27.51
N GLU A 190 -10.81 -4.05 -26.89
CA GLU A 190 -11.46 -2.89 -27.51
C GLU A 190 -10.61 -1.62 -27.41
N GLY A 191 -9.43 -1.70 -26.77
CA GLY A 191 -8.52 -0.59 -26.56
C GLY A 191 -8.82 0.26 -25.32
N ARG A 192 -9.82 -0.09 -24.52
CA ARG A 192 -10.20 0.66 -23.31
C ARG A 192 -9.17 0.45 -22.21
N LYS A 193 -8.73 1.54 -21.56
CA LYS A 193 -7.79 1.45 -20.44
C LYS A 193 -8.47 0.99 -19.15
N SER A 194 -7.78 0.13 -18.41
CA SER A 194 -8.19 -0.33 -17.08
C SER A 194 -6.98 -0.48 -16.16
N LEU A 195 -7.18 -0.20 -14.87
CA LEU A 195 -6.30 -0.71 -13.83
C LEU A 195 -6.53 -2.22 -13.70
N THR A 196 -5.54 -3.00 -14.12
CA THR A 196 -5.62 -4.45 -14.27
C THR A 196 -4.79 -5.12 -13.19
N LEU A 197 -5.45 -5.99 -12.44
CA LEU A 197 -4.84 -6.84 -11.42
C LEU A 197 -4.78 -8.26 -11.98
N ARG A 198 -3.57 -8.75 -12.26
CA ARG A 198 -3.32 -10.15 -12.64
C ARG A 198 -2.70 -10.88 -11.47
N ASP A 199 -3.00 -12.15 -11.31
CA ASP A 199 -2.47 -12.93 -10.20
C ASP A 199 -2.35 -14.41 -10.54
N LYS A 200 -1.13 -14.93 -10.44
CA LYS A 200 -0.80 -16.36 -10.49
C LYS A 200 0.19 -16.74 -9.38
N ASP A 201 0.32 -15.89 -8.36
CA ASP A 201 1.29 -16.06 -7.27
C ASP A 201 0.62 -16.74 -6.06
N PRO A 202 0.89 -18.03 -5.79
CA PRO A 202 0.30 -18.72 -4.64
C PRO A 202 0.77 -18.17 -3.28
N PHE A 203 1.82 -17.35 -3.26
CA PHE A 203 2.43 -16.81 -2.06
C PHE A 203 2.19 -15.32 -1.87
N ASP A 204 1.61 -14.66 -2.87
CA ASP A 204 1.33 -13.24 -2.84
C ASP A 204 -0.02 -12.82 -3.44
N TYR A 205 -0.23 -11.53 -3.70
CA TYR A 205 -1.39 -11.00 -4.41
C TYR A 205 -1.12 -9.63 -5.01
N ALA A 206 -1.85 -9.26 -6.06
CA ALA A 206 -1.92 -7.90 -6.56
C ALA A 206 -2.77 -7.04 -5.60
N LYS A 207 -2.40 -5.75 -5.43
CA LYS A 207 -3.19 -4.81 -4.62
C LYS A 207 -3.08 -3.38 -5.15
N ALA A 208 -4.22 -2.69 -5.19
CA ALA A 208 -4.31 -1.26 -5.47
C ALA A 208 -5.17 -0.56 -4.42
N GLU A 209 -4.78 0.65 -4.00
CA GLU A 209 -5.52 1.45 -3.04
C GLU A 209 -5.69 2.89 -3.51
N LYS A 210 -6.93 3.38 -3.45
CA LYS A 210 -7.28 4.78 -3.66
C LYS A 210 -7.72 5.41 -2.34
N ILE A 211 -7.06 6.48 -1.95
CA ILE A 211 -7.43 7.28 -0.78
C ILE A 211 -8.38 8.39 -1.23
N PHE A 212 -9.39 8.69 -0.42
CA PHE A 212 -10.32 9.80 -0.58
C PHE A 212 -10.50 10.51 0.78
N PRO A 213 -11.11 11.71 0.84
CA PRO A 213 -11.32 12.42 2.10
C PRO A 213 -12.09 11.56 3.11
N ALA A 214 -11.61 11.53 4.36
CA ALA A 214 -12.26 10.75 5.41
C ALA A 214 -13.73 11.14 5.59
N SER A 215 -14.63 10.18 5.38
CA SER A 215 -16.05 10.44 5.23
C SER A 215 -16.90 9.49 6.07
N ALA A 216 -18.02 10.01 6.59
CA ALA A 216 -19.02 9.25 7.34
C ALA A 216 -20.22 8.83 6.47
N GLN A 217 -20.56 9.63 5.46
CA GLN A 217 -21.63 9.36 4.50
C GLN A 217 -21.16 9.72 3.09
N PHE A 218 -21.16 8.75 2.19
CA PHE A 218 -20.61 8.89 0.84
C PHE A 218 -21.07 7.74 -0.05
N THR A 219 -20.81 7.86 -1.35
CA THR A 219 -21.01 6.80 -2.32
C THR A 219 -19.67 6.28 -2.85
N VAL A 220 -19.66 5.02 -3.27
CA VAL A 220 -18.57 4.40 -4.03
C VAL A 220 -19.17 3.70 -5.23
N THR A 221 -18.67 3.97 -6.43
CA THR A 221 -19.07 3.27 -7.65
C THR A 221 -17.81 2.73 -8.33
N ALA A 222 -17.79 1.45 -8.68
CA ALA A 222 -16.69 0.85 -9.43
C ALA A 222 -17.21 0.04 -10.63
N GLU A 223 -16.56 0.15 -11.79
CA GLU A 223 -16.79 -0.71 -12.95
C GLU A 223 -15.70 -1.78 -13.01
N ILE A 224 -16.11 -3.05 -12.93
CA ILE A 224 -15.22 -4.20 -12.76
C ILE A 224 -15.54 -5.28 -13.80
N ARG A 225 -14.52 -5.86 -14.42
CA ARG A 225 -14.63 -7.05 -15.28
C ARG A 225 -13.68 -8.13 -14.78
N ALA A 226 -14.20 -9.33 -14.58
CA ALA A 226 -13.38 -10.51 -14.27
C ALA A 226 -13.12 -11.29 -15.56
N GLY A 227 -11.87 -11.71 -15.81
CA GLY A 227 -11.47 -12.49 -16.99
C GLY A 227 -11.88 -13.96 -16.91
N GLN A 228 -12.20 -14.42 -15.71
CA GLN A 228 -12.54 -15.79 -15.33
C GLN A 228 -13.63 -15.76 -14.26
N ASN A 229 -14.26 -16.90 -13.95
CA ASN A 229 -15.22 -17.02 -12.86
C ASN A 229 -15.18 -18.37 -12.12
N ASP A 230 -14.12 -19.14 -12.32
CA ASP A 230 -13.91 -20.51 -11.81
C ASP A 230 -12.61 -20.65 -10.97
N HIS A 231 -11.83 -19.57 -10.83
CA HIS A 231 -10.62 -19.50 -10.01
C HIS A 231 -10.29 -18.05 -9.60
N GLY A 232 -9.46 -17.93 -8.57
CA GLY A 232 -9.01 -16.65 -8.01
C GLY A 232 -10.11 -15.88 -7.28
N THR A 233 -9.73 -14.76 -6.67
CA THR A 233 -10.69 -13.87 -6.03
C THR A 233 -10.29 -12.42 -6.21
N LEU A 234 -11.27 -11.52 -6.23
CA LEU A 234 -11.04 -10.08 -6.06
C LEU A 234 -11.82 -9.60 -4.85
N HIS A 235 -11.12 -9.01 -3.89
CA HIS A 235 -11.70 -8.24 -2.80
C HIS A 235 -11.71 -6.75 -3.18
N MET A 236 -12.89 -6.14 -3.16
CA MET A 236 -13.08 -4.69 -3.07
C MET A 236 -13.48 -4.34 -1.64
N GLU A 237 -12.64 -3.58 -0.95
CA GLU A 237 -12.84 -3.20 0.45
C GLU A 237 -12.95 -1.68 0.61
N VAL A 238 -13.74 -1.25 1.59
CA VAL A 238 -13.76 0.14 2.04
C VAL A 238 -13.23 0.18 3.48
N GLN A 239 -12.15 0.92 3.68
CA GLN A 239 -11.33 0.87 4.89
C GLN A 239 -11.23 2.23 5.60
N ASN A 240 -10.97 2.18 6.91
CA ASN A 240 -10.65 3.37 7.71
C ASN A 240 -9.17 3.74 7.62
N ALA A 241 -8.77 4.81 8.32
CA ALA A 241 -7.39 5.31 8.34
C ALA A 241 -6.34 4.30 8.86
N LYS A 242 -6.77 3.32 9.64
CA LYS A 242 -5.90 2.25 10.17
C LYS A 242 -5.80 1.03 9.25
N GLY A 243 -6.39 1.09 8.05
CA GLY A 243 -6.43 -0.04 7.12
C GLY A 243 -7.42 -1.13 7.53
N GLN A 244 -8.32 -0.87 8.49
CA GLN A 244 -9.34 -1.84 8.89
C GLN A 244 -10.50 -1.79 7.89
N PRO A 245 -10.81 -2.90 7.20
CA PRO A 245 -11.93 -2.96 6.28
C PRO A 245 -13.26 -3.09 7.03
N SER A 246 -14.22 -2.23 6.70
CA SER A 246 -15.60 -2.24 7.24
C SER A 246 -16.60 -2.87 6.28
N ILE A 247 -16.34 -2.75 4.97
CA ILE A 247 -17.14 -3.29 3.88
C ILE A 247 -16.21 -4.12 3.00
N ARG A 248 -16.67 -5.29 2.54
CA ARG A 248 -15.99 -6.13 1.56
C ARG A 248 -17.01 -6.70 0.60
N ILE A 249 -16.83 -6.38 -0.68
CA ILE A 249 -17.48 -7.05 -1.82
C ILE A 249 -16.43 -7.95 -2.46
N SER A 250 -16.80 -9.18 -2.81
CA SER A 250 -15.85 -10.13 -3.40
C SER A 250 -16.40 -10.82 -4.63
N PHE A 251 -15.58 -10.92 -5.68
CA PHE A 251 -15.78 -11.81 -6.82
C PHE A 251 -14.99 -13.07 -6.52
N ASN A 252 -15.66 -14.22 -6.40
CA ASN A 252 -15.06 -15.47 -5.93
C ASN A 252 -14.96 -16.52 -7.03
N GLU A 253 -14.11 -17.51 -6.80
CA GLU A 253 -13.87 -18.68 -7.68
C GLU A 253 -15.11 -19.53 -7.98
N ASP A 254 -16.20 -19.39 -7.24
CA ASP A 254 -17.46 -20.11 -7.48
C ASP A 254 -18.40 -19.36 -8.45
N GLY A 255 -17.90 -18.32 -9.12
CA GLY A 255 -18.65 -17.49 -10.05
C GLY A 255 -19.71 -16.63 -9.38
N ARG A 256 -19.55 -16.29 -8.09
CA ARG A 256 -20.51 -15.48 -7.33
C ARG A 256 -19.88 -14.24 -6.73
N ILE A 257 -20.71 -13.20 -6.64
CA ILE A 257 -20.40 -11.96 -5.93
C ILE A 257 -20.95 -12.06 -4.52
N TYR A 258 -20.13 -11.75 -3.51
CA TYR A 258 -20.53 -11.76 -2.11
C TYR A 258 -20.33 -10.42 -1.42
N SER A 259 -21.16 -10.14 -0.43
CA SER A 259 -20.91 -9.13 0.60
C SER A 259 -20.56 -9.80 1.93
N LYS A 260 -19.54 -9.32 2.63
CA LYS A 260 -19.22 -9.75 4.01
C LYS A 260 -20.05 -8.97 5.04
N SER A 261 -20.74 -9.69 5.92
CA SER A 261 -21.59 -9.09 6.98
C SER A 261 -21.19 -9.55 8.40
N GLY A 262 -20.05 -10.22 8.54
CA GLY A 262 -19.56 -10.82 9.78
C GLY A 262 -18.79 -12.11 9.48
N ALA A 263 -19.07 -13.16 10.25
CA ALA A 263 -18.58 -14.52 9.97
C ALA A 263 -19.18 -15.10 8.68
N ARG A 264 -20.41 -14.70 8.32
CA ARG A 264 -21.11 -15.15 7.11
C ARG A 264 -20.98 -14.16 5.95
N TYR A 265 -21.11 -14.72 4.76
CA TYR A 265 -21.21 -13.99 3.50
C TYR A 265 -22.64 -14.07 2.98
N SER A 266 -23.07 -13.03 2.28
CA SER A 266 -24.37 -13.00 1.60
C SER A 266 -24.14 -12.84 0.11
N SER A 267 -24.69 -13.75 -0.68
CA SER A 267 -24.61 -13.66 -2.14
C SER A 267 -25.33 -12.42 -2.64
N LEU A 268 -24.73 -11.75 -3.63
CA LEU A 268 -25.30 -10.61 -4.36
C LEU A 268 -25.69 -10.98 -5.80
N GLY A 269 -25.23 -12.13 -6.30
CA GLY A 269 -25.59 -12.68 -7.60
C GLY A 269 -24.47 -13.59 -8.12
N SER A 270 -24.70 -14.22 -9.27
CA SER A 270 -23.63 -14.82 -10.07
C SER A 270 -22.96 -13.75 -10.93
N TYR A 271 -21.71 -14.00 -11.31
CA TYR A 271 -21.02 -13.25 -12.35
C TYR A 271 -20.43 -14.18 -13.41
N GLU A 272 -20.27 -13.67 -14.62
CA GLU A 272 -19.74 -14.38 -15.77
C GLU A 272 -18.41 -13.76 -16.19
N ALA A 273 -17.49 -14.62 -16.61
CA ALA A 273 -16.23 -14.20 -17.19
C ALA A 273 -16.47 -13.27 -18.40
N GLY A 274 -15.66 -12.21 -18.49
CA GLY A 274 -15.70 -11.26 -19.58
C GLY A 274 -16.85 -10.24 -19.53
N LYS A 275 -17.77 -10.29 -18.56
CA LYS A 275 -18.83 -9.28 -18.40
C LYS A 275 -18.42 -8.14 -17.46
N ASN A 276 -18.88 -6.93 -17.77
CA ASN A 276 -18.71 -5.75 -16.93
C ASN A 276 -19.79 -5.70 -15.84
N TYR A 277 -19.38 -5.32 -14.64
CA TYR A 277 -20.23 -5.16 -13.47
C TYR A 277 -19.99 -3.79 -12.84
N THR A 278 -21.06 -3.03 -12.62
CA THR A 278 -21.02 -1.82 -11.81
C THR A 278 -21.40 -2.18 -10.38
N VAL A 279 -20.51 -1.94 -9.43
CA VAL A 279 -20.76 -2.07 -7.99
C VAL A 279 -20.98 -0.67 -7.43
N LYS A 280 -22.18 -0.37 -6.94
CA LYS A 280 -22.50 0.89 -6.27
C LYS A 280 -22.78 0.65 -4.79
N LEU A 281 -22.13 1.43 -3.93
CA LEU A 281 -22.30 1.42 -2.49
C LEU A 281 -22.79 2.79 -2.03
N ASN A 282 -23.82 2.83 -1.18
CA ASN A 282 -24.17 4.02 -0.39
C ASN A 282 -23.85 3.72 1.07
N VAL A 283 -22.94 4.49 1.66
CA VAL A 283 -22.31 4.15 2.94
C VAL A 283 -22.74 5.14 4.02
N ASP A 284 -23.09 4.63 5.22
CA ASP A 284 -23.35 5.43 6.41
C ASP A 284 -22.68 4.79 7.64
N THR A 285 -21.62 5.44 8.13
CA THR A 285 -20.86 4.97 9.30
C THR A 285 -21.61 5.14 10.62
N LYS A 286 -22.52 6.12 10.74
CA LYS A 286 -23.32 6.37 11.94
C LYS A 286 -24.35 5.24 12.14
N MET A 287 -24.94 4.77 11.05
CA MET A 287 -25.86 3.62 11.06
C MET A 287 -25.14 2.27 11.00
N ARG A 288 -23.81 2.27 10.80
CA ARG A 288 -23.01 1.05 10.53
C ARG A 288 -23.59 0.24 9.36
N TYR A 289 -24.11 0.95 8.36
CA TYR A 289 -24.95 0.38 7.32
C TYR A 289 -24.49 0.85 5.95
N TYR A 290 -24.68 -0.01 4.97
CA TYR A 290 -24.55 0.38 3.57
C TYR A 290 -25.60 -0.34 2.74
N THR A 291 -25.93 0.24 1.60
CA THR A 291 -26.60 -0.48 0.54
C THR A 291 -25.62 -0.82 -0.56
N VAL A 292 -25.85 -1.94 -1.23
CA VAL A 292 -25.10 -2.37 -2.41
C VAL A 292 -26.06 -2.65 -3.55
N GLN A 293 -25.69 -2.17 -4.74
CA GLN A 293 -26.38 -2.41 -6.00
C GLN A 293 -25.36 -2.95 -7.01
N ILE A 294 -25.73 -4.04 -7.70
CA ILE A 294 -24.95 -4.60 -8.81
C ILE A 294 -25.69 -4.26 -10.10
N ASN A 295 -25.01 -3.59 -11.04
CA ASN A 295 -25.59 -3.05 -12.28
C ASN A 295 -26.85 -2.21 -11.98
N SER A 296 -27.90 -2.37 -12.78
CA SER A 296 -29.23 -1.79 -12.56
C SER A 296 -30.12 -2.68 -11.68
N GLY A 297 -29.55 -3.63 -10.94
CA GLY A 297 -30.27 -4.57 -10.10
C GLY A 297 -30.91 -3.94 -8.87
N ARG A 298 -31.56 -4.75 -8.05
CA ARG A 298 -32.16 -4.29 -6.78
C ARG A 298 -31.06 -3.87 -5.80
N GLU A 299 -31.24 -2.70 -5.20
CA GLU A 299 -30.44 -2.24 -4.07
C GLU A 299 -30.76 -3.08 -2.81
N VAL A 300 -29.73 -3.59 -2.14
CA VAL A 300 -29.88 -4.43 -0.95
C VAL A 300 -29.07 -3.89 0.24
N GLY A 301 -29.71 -3.88 1.40
CA GLY A 301 -29.11 -3.43 2.66
C GLY A 301 -28.15 -4.42 3.30
N ARG A 302 -27.05 -3.92 3.84
CA ARG A 302 -26.02 -4.69 4.55
C ARG A 302 -25.45 -3.90 5.72
N ILE A 303 -24.83 -4.62 6.66
CA ILE A 303 -24.23 -4.04 7.85
C ILE A 303 -22.71 -4.12 7.76
N PHE A 304 -21.99 -3.16 8.33
CA PHE A 304 -20.53 -3.28 8.40
C PHE A 304 -20.17 -4.46 9.28
N TYR A 305 -19.23 -5.28 8.82
CA TYR A 305 -18.70 -6.36 9.62
C TYR A 305 -17.67 -5.88 10.65
N ALA A 306 -17.12 -4.67 10.47
CA ALA A 306 -16.29 -3.98 11.45
C ALA A 306 -16.69 -2.50 11.53
N PRO A 307 -16.98 -1.94 12.72
CA PRO A 307 -17.37 -0.54 12.86
C PRO A 307 -16.19 0.41 12.60
N ALA A 308 -16.49 1.60 12.08
CA ALA A 308 -15.52 2.69 11.90
C ALA A 308 -16.23 4.04 12.04
N ALA A 309 -15.54 5.06 12.57
CA ALA A 309 -16.09 6.41 12.66
C ALA A 309 -16.16 7.10 11.28
N SER A 310 -15.14 6.88 10.46
CA SER A 310 -15.02 7.34 9.08
C SER A 310 -14.26 6.29 8.26
N LEU A 311 -14.45 6.36 6.94
CA LEU A 311 -13.73 5.56 5.95
C LEU A 311 -13.06 6.51 4.95
N GLU A 312 -11.92 6.09 4.39
CA GLU A 312 -11.08 6.98 3.56
C GLU A 312 -10.30 6.25 2.46
N ARG A 313 -10.51 4.94 2.28
CA ARG A 313 -9.77 4.15 1.32
C ARG A 313 -10.63 3.09 0.66
N VAL A 314 -10.52 2.97 -0.66
CA VAL A 314 -11.01 1.83 -1.44
C VAL A 314 -9.81 0.96 -1.81
N VAL A 315 -9.88 -0.34 -1.54
CA VAL A 315 -8.80 -1.31 -1.82
C VAL A 315 -9.32 -2.39 -2.75
N PHE A 316 -8.57 -2.68 -3.81
CA PHE A 316 -8.73 -3.84 -4.67
C PHE A 316 -7.57 -4.80 -4.40
N ARG A 317 -7.84 -6.08 -4.15
CA ARG A 317 -6.82 -7.08 -3.84
C ARG A 317 -7.22 -8.46 -4.34
N THR A 318 -6.30 -9.18 -4.98
CA THR A 318 -6.59 -10.50 -5.59
C THR A 318 -6.44 -11.69 -4.64
N GLY A 319 -6.28 -11.42 -3.34
CA GLY A 319 -6.10 -12.45 -2.33
C GLY A 319 -6.59 -12.04 -0.94
N VAL A 320 -6.54 -13.01 -0.02
CA VAL A 320 -6.83 -12.79 1.41
C VAL A 320 -5.63 -12.13 2.09
N PRO A 321 -5.83 -11.16 3.01
CA PRO A 321 -4.73 -10.62 3.80
C PRO A 321 -4.00 -11.74 4.56
N ARG A 322 -2.68 -11.73 4.52
CA ARG A 322 -1.86 -12.68 5.28
C ARG A 322 -1.74 -12.20 6.73
N LEU A 323 -1.90 -13.13 7.67
CA LEU A 323 -1.71 -12.88 9.11
C LEU A 323 -0.31 -13.29 9.58
N HIS A 324 0.41 -14.08 8.79
CA HIS A 324 1.77 -14.51 9.05
C HIS A 324 2.77 -13.59 8.33
N PRO A 325 3.91 -13.25 8.94
CA PRO A 325 4.34 -13.57 10.31
C PRO A 325 3.57 -12.76 11.37
N THR A 326 3.56 -13.30 12.58
CA THR A 326 3.10 -12.62 13.81
C THR A 326 4.30 -12.29 14.71
N PRO A 327 4.14 -11.46 15.76
CA PRO A 327 5.17 -11.26 16.78
C PRO A 327 5.68 -12.56 17.43
N GLU A 328 4.83 -13.59 17.51
CA GLU A 328 5.17 -14.91 18.08
C GLU A 328 5.83 -15.86 17.07
N THR A 329 6.01 -15.43 15.81
CA THR A 329 6.64 -16.26 14.78
C THR A 329 8.14 -16.40 15.07
N PRO A 330 8.71 -17.62 15.04
CA PRO A 330 10.14 -17.82 15.20
C PRO A 330 10.97 -16.97 14.22
N ALA A 331 12.06 -16.39 14.70
CA ALA A 331 12.88 -15.48 13.92
C ALA A 331 13.54 -16.13 12.69
N ASP A 332 13.94 -17.40 12.84
CA ASP A 332 14.59 -18.18 11.80
C ASP A 332 13.63 -19.22 11.22
N ARG A 333 13.69 -19.40 9.90
CA ARG A 333 13.03 -20.47 9.17
C ARG A 333 14.06 -21.20 8.30
N TYR A 334 14.23 -22.49 8.53
CA TYR A 334 15.23 -23.32 7.85
C TYR A 334 14.63 -24.26 6.80
N THR A 335 13.31 -24.31 6.68
CA THR A 335 12.60 -25.14 5.70
C THR A 335 11.98 -24.27 4.61
N ASP A 336 11.85 -24.82 3.41
CA ASP A 336 11.11 -24.20 2.31
C ASP A 336 9.60 -24.38 2.50
N LEU A 337 8.78 -23.51 1.91
CA LEU A 337 7.34 -23.74 1.86
C LEU A 337 7.07 -24.97 0.98
N PRO A 338 6.03 -25.76 1.28
CA PRO A 338 5.53 -26.76 0.34
C PRO A 338 5.31 -26.13 -1.03
N ASP A 339 5.77 -26.81 -2.08
CA ASP A 339 5.65 -26.37 -3.47
C ASP A 339 6.07 -24.91 -3.70
N ALA A 340 7.21 -24.49 -3.13
CA ALA A 340 7.74 -23.11 -3.22
C ALA A 340 7.92 -22.53 -4.65
N ASN A 341 7.82 -23.38 -5.68
CA ASN A 341 7.87 -23.00 -7.10
C ASN A 341 6.50 -23.12 -7.80
N ALA A 342 5.42 -23.34 -7.05
CA ALA A 342 4.07 -23.45 -7.59
C ALA A 342 3.65 -22.15 -8.30
N VAL A 343 2.75 -22.31 -9.26
CA VAL A 343 2.12 -21.22 -10.01
C VAL A 343 0.64 -21.55 -10.10
N ASP A 344 -0.19 -20.62 -9.66
CA ASP A 344 -1.64 -20.78 -9.74
C ASP A 344 -2.14 -20.48 -11.16
N PRO A 345 -3.34 -20.95 -11.56
CA PRO A 345 -4.02 -20.43 -12.74
C PRO A 345 -4.16 -18.91 -12.67
N GLU A 346 -3.79 -18.19 -13.74
CA GLU A 346 -3.76 -16.73 -13.73
C GLU A 346 -5.18 -16.12 -13.70
N ALA A 347 -5.52 -15.49 -12.58
CA ALA A 347 -6.70 -14.67 -12.44
C ALA A 347 -6.44 -13.25 -12.98
N CYS A 348 -7.43 -12.66 -13.66
CA CYS A 348 -7.35 -11.30 -14.19
C CYS A 348 -8.61 -10.50 -13.85
N PHE A 349 -8.45 -9.37 -13.16
CA PHE A 349 -9.52 -8.45 -12.84
C PHE A 349 -9.20 -7.05 -13.34
N ARG A 350 -10.12 -6.44 -14.10
CA ARG A 350 -9.98 -5.11 -14.67
C ARG A 350 -10.92 -4.15 -13.94
N ILE A 351 -10.38 -3.03 -13.47
CA ILE A 351 -11.14 -1.90 -12.93
C ILE A 351 -11.10 -0.80 -13.97
N TYR A 352 -12.24 -0.50 -14.60
CA TYR A 352 -12.34 0.54 -15.64
C TYR A 352 -12.61 1.92 -15.06
N ALA A 353 -13.35 1.95 -13.94
CA ALA A 353 -13.63 3.19 -13.25
C ALA A 353 -13.78 3.00 -11.74
N LEU A 354 -13.42 4.03 -10.98
CA LEU A 354 -13.72 4.20 -9.55
C LEU A 354 -14.15 5.65 -9.29
N GLU A 355 -15.35 5.82 -8.78
CA GLU A 355 -15.85 7.11 -8.30
C GLU A 355 -16.17 7.03 -6.81
N THR A 356 -15.76 8.03 -6.05
CA THR A 356 -16.32 8.31 -4.73
C THR A 356 -16.95 9.69 -4.75
N ALA A 357 -18.03 9.88 -4.00
CA ALA A 357 -18.67 11.19 -3.91
C ALA A 357 -19.25 11.42 -2.51
N PRO A 358 -19.31 12.67 -2.03
CA PRO A 358 -20.02 12.98 -0.80
C PRO A 358 -21.48 12.54 -0.93
N ALA A 359 -22.12 12.18 0.19
CA ALA A 359 -23.56 11.95 0.18
C ALA A 359 -24.27 13.20 -0.37
N PRO A 360 -25.35 13.03 -1.18
CA PRO A 360 -26.18 14.15 -1.59
C PRO A 360 -26.59 14.96 -0.36
N LYS A 361 -26.45 16.29 -0.40
CA LYS A 361 -27.02 17.13 0.65
C LYS A 361 -28.52 16.85 0.69
N PRO A 362 -29.14 16.67 1.86
CA PRO A 362 -30.59 16.65 1.93
C PRO A 362 -31.10 17.96 1.30
N ASP A 363 -32.06 17.85 0.37
CA ASP A 363 -32.74 19.02 -0.16
C ASP A 363 -33.34 19.78 1.04
N ASN A 364 -32.92 21.02 1.24
CA ASN A 364 -33.46 21.92 2.27
C ASN A 364 -34.88 22.42 1.90
N ASN A 365 -35.68 21.59 1.23
CA ASN A 365 -37.07 21.88 0.88
C ASN A 365 -37.99 20.85 1.58
N GLN A 366 -38.09 20.95 2.90
CA GLN A 366 -39.29 20.56 3.66
C GLN A 366 -39.55 21.55 4.78
#